data_AF-A0A1X1ZQZ4-F1
#
_entry.id   AF-A0A1X1ZQZ4-F1
#
_cell.length_a   1.000
_cell.length_b   1.000
_cell.length_c   1.000
_cell.angle_alpha   90.00
_cell.angle_beta   90.00
_cell.angle_gamma   90.00
#
_symmetry.space_group_name_H-M   'P 1'
#
loop_
_entity.id
_entity.type
_entity.pdbx_description
1 polymer ?
#
loop_
_entity_poly.entity_id
_entity_poly.type
_entity_poly.pdbx_seq_one_letter_code
_entity_poly.pdbx_strand_id
1 'polypeptide(L)'
;MKKLLAGVTTLVTFGATGCFGVNTATADDTPIGGPPTPGAPGDQTAFALGGAHVLGIPYDEYIREEGAQWFPGQKREIVRYPAGQVQGHVLERLFPGIGKIGEDLFPGLGLDGPSVGESVGVGINNLDAAIKTGRPGTAIGLSEGGFVVDGEQARLANDPAAPPPNTLNFASFGDPIGRHAFGQSFLSAMFPVGSVVPALDYTMPPPYESQYDTDKFVAAYDSIADFPDRPDNMFALANTLMGLATGHTAVAFTNASMVPPQNIRTTINSRGAKETTIMVPEKHLPLVMPLAYIGIPEDTLNKLDAILIPRVNAGYSRNDDPATAPVQVDPVHGFDPAAVTAPANQATFGGGADPLSQILAGAMSVLSHGAAQAGP
;
A
#
# COMPACT_ATOMS: atom_id res chain seq x y z
N MET A 1 1.75 -58.41 20.27
CA MET A 1 0.98 -57.27 20.81
C MET A 1 1.84 -56.51 21.83
N LYS A 2 2.23 -55.28 21.47
CA LYS A 2 2.78 -54.16 22.27
C LYS A 2 3.84 -54.45 23.35
N LYS A 3 5.12 -54.30 22.96
CA LYS A 3 6.30 -54.02 23.82
C LYS A 3 6.33 -52.50 24.10
N LEU A 4 6.35 -52.03 25.35
CA LEU A 4 7.45 -51.91 26.33
C LEU A 4 8.42 -50.75 26.04
N LEU A 5 8.26 -49.72 26.89
CA LEU A 5 9.19 -48.71 27.43
C LEU A 5 10.42 -48.24 26.63
N ALA A 6 10.47 -46.90 26.52
CA ALA A 6 11.59 -46.00 26.81
C ALA A 6 13.00 -46.37 26.31
N GLY A 7 13.50 -45.54 25.38
CA GLY A 7 14.92 -45.46 25.02
C GLY A 7 15.27 -44.03 24.66
N VAL A 8 16.11 -43.41 25.48
CA VAL A 8 16.83 -42.16 25.21
C VAL A 8 17.74 -42.37 24.00
N THR A 9 17.78 -41.43 23.06
CA THR A 9 18.84 -41.37 22.05
C THR A 9 19.21 -39.92 21.77
N THR A 10 20.43 -39.57 22.17
CA THR A 10 21.13 -38.35 21.76
C THR A 10 22.36 -38.80 20.97
N LEU A 11 22.47 -38.38 19.69
CA LEU A 11 23.69 -38.10 18.89
C LEU A 11 23.21 -37.74 17.45
N VAL A 12 23.28 -36.48 16.95
CA VAL A 12 24.43 -35.78 16.33
C VAL A 12 24.86 -36.52 15.04
N THR A 13 24.79 -36.03 13.78
CA THR A 13 24.94 -34.68 13.19
C THR A 13 24.52 -34.62 11.69
N PHE A 14 24.31 -33.39 11.21
CA PHE A 14 24.43 -32.83 9.84
C PHE A 14 23.47 -33.24 8.70
N GLY A 15 22.81 -32.21 8.14
CA GLY A 15 22.61 -32.13 6.69
C GLY A 15 21.22 -31.69 6.21
N ALA A 16 20.87 -30.41 6.39
CA ALA A 16 20.08 -29.62 5.41
C ALA A 16 19.94 -28.18 5.94
N THR A 17 20.90 -27.34 5.60
CA THR A 17 20.82 -25.89 5.71
C THR A 17 19.79 -25.40 4.69
N GLY A 18 18.51 -25.42 5.05
CA GLY A 18 17.48 -24.63 4.38
C GLY A 18 17.40 -23.30 5.10
N CYS A 19 17.93 -22.25 4.48
CA CYS A 19 17.94 -20.89 5.01
C CYS A 19 16.52 -20.37 5.22
N PHE A 20 15.93 -20.61 6.39
CA PHE A 20 14.90 -19.74 6.93
C PHE A 20 15.62 -18.62 7.66
N GLY A 21 15.91 -17.53 6.95
CA GLY A 21 16.32 -16.29 7.58
C GLY A 21 15.19 -15.83 8.48
N VAL A 22 15.35 -16.01 9.79
CA VAL A 22 14.51 -15.34 10.78
C VAL A 22 14.94 -13.88 10.76
N ASN A 23 14.33 -13.08 9.90
CA ASN A 23 14.50 -11.64 9.93
C ASN A 23 13.86 -11.15 11.24
N THR A 24 14.68 -10.98 12.27
CA THR A 24 14.25 -10.39 13.53
C THR A 24 13.97 -8.92 13.29
N ALA A 25 12.71 -8.58 13.05
CA ALA A 25 12.26 -7.19 13.03
C ALA A 25 12.24 -6.66 14.47
N THR A 26 12.86 -5.50 14.70
CA THR A 26 12.81 -4.81 16.00
C THR A 26 11.84 -3.64 15.92
N ALA A 27 11.13 -3.37 17.02
CA ALA A 27 10.45 -2.09 17.20
C ALA A 27 11.49 -0.97 17.17
N ASP A 28 11.28 0.06 16.34
CA ASP A 28 12.25 1.12 16.06
C ASP A 28 11.61 2.50 16.23
N ASP A 29 12.31 3.41 16.92
CA ASP A 29 11.93 4.83 17.10
C ASP A 29 12.76 5.75 16.18
N THR A 30 13.52 5.20 15.23
CA THR A 30 14.34 5.98 14.31
C THR A 30 13.46 6.95 13.50
N PRO A 31 13.82 8.25 13.42
CA PRO A 31 13.07 9.20 12.63
C PRO A 31 12.98 8.75 11.16
N ILE A 32 11.75 8.59 10.67
CA ILE A 32 11.43 8.31 9.28
C ILE A 32 11.73 9.57 8.47
N GLY A 33 12.41 9.44 7.34
CA GLY A 33 12.83 10.60 6.54
C GLY A 33 13.55 10.23 5.25
N GLY A 34 13.92 11.25 4.48
CA GLY A 34 14.67 11.09 3.24
C GLY A 34 16.09 10.58 3.47
N PRO A 35 16.90 10.39 2.40
CA PRO A 35 18.30 10.04 2.54
C PRO A 35 19.04 11.14 3.34
N PRO A 36 20.27 10.91 3.83
CA PRO A 36 21.03 11.95 4.53
C PRO A 36 21.10 13.26 3.72
N THR A 37 20.72 14.38 4.33
CA THR A 37 20.61 15.68 3.64
C THR A 37 21.97 16.16 3.13
N PRO A 38 22.11 16.58 1.85
CA PRO A 38 23.34 17.21 1.36
C PRO A 38 23.62 18.62 1.90
N GLY A 39 22.75 19.18 2.75
CA GLY A 39 22.83 20.58 3.18
C GLY A 39 21.51 21.17 3.65
N ALA A 40 20.90 22.04 2.85
CA ALA A 40 19.76 22.89 3.21
C ALA A 40 18.38 22.28 2.86
N PRO A 41 17.26 22.76 3.47
CA PRO A 41 15.91 22.38 3.08
C PRO A 41 15.67 22.67 1.59
N GLY A 42 15.09 21.72 0.84
CA GLY A 42 14.84 21.83 -0.59
C GLY A 42 15.97 21.33 -1.49
N ASP A 43 17.08 20.83 -0.95
CA ASP A 43 18.16 20.21 -1.71
C ASP A 43 17.85 18.78 -2.18
N GLN A 44 16.81 18.18 -1.61
CA GLN A 44 16.31 16.87 -2.00
C GLN A 44 15.08 16.95 -2.89
N THR A 45 14.85 15.90 -3.68
CA THR A 45 13.65 15.75 -4.52
C THR A 45 12.79 14.61 -4.01
N ALA A 46 11.48 14.86 -3.89
CA ALA A 46 10.48 13.81 -3.71
C ALA A 46 9.91 13.49 -5.10
N PHE A 47 10.36 12.39 -5.70
CA PHE A 47 9.87 11.88 -6.98
C PHE A 47 8.56 11.15 -6.74
N ALA A 48 7.44 11.85 -6.97
CA ALA A 48 6.11 11.44 -6.55
C ALA A 48 5.36 10.78 -7.71
N LEU A 49 4.82 9.58 -7.45
CA LEU A 49 4.02 8.76 -8.34
C LEU A 49 2.70 8.41 -7.66
N GLY A 50 1.64 9.12 -8.05
CA GLY A 50 0.28 8.83 -7.58
C GLY A 50 -0.23 7.45 -8.04
N GLY A 51 -1.37 7.05 -7.48
CA GLY A 51 -2.09 5.81 -7.80
C GLY A 51 -2.77 5.77 -9.17
N ALA A 52 -3.96 5.19 -9.25
CA ALA A 52 -4.76 5.21 -10.47
C ALA A 52 -5.56 6.52 -10.57
N HIS A 53 -5.67 7.10 -11.77
CA HIS A 53 -6.45 8.32 -11.99
C HIS A 53 -7.94 8.09 -11.72
N VAL A 54 -8.52 8.81 -10.77
CA VAL A 54 -9.97 8.86 -10.55
C VAL A 54 -10.54 10.09 -11.26
N LEU A 55 -11.61 9.91 -12.03
CA LEU A 55 -12.30 11.01 -12.73
C LEU A 55 -12.73 12.12 -11.76
N GLY A 56 -12.41 13.37 -12.11
CA GLY A 56 -12.85 14.57 -11.39
C GLY A 56 -11.86 15.13 -10.36
N ILE A 57 -10.76 14.42 -10.07
CA ILE A 57 -9.72 14.85 -9.11
C ILE A 57 -8.60 15.59 -9.86
N PRO A 58 -8.23 16.86 -9.55
CA PRO A 58 -6.96 17.46 -9.98
C PRO A 58 -5.77 16.71 -9.39
N TYR A 59 -5.41 15.68 -10.13
CA TYR A 59 -4.47 14.62 -9.78
C TYR A 59 -3.09 15.13 -9.36
N ASP A 60 -2.64 16.23 -9.94
CA ASP A 60 -1.34 16.85 -9.65
C ASP A 60 -1.20 17.30 -8.20
N GLU A 61 -2.24 17.89 -7.61
CA GLU A 61 -2.16 18.41 -6.25
C GLU A 61 -2.15 17.26 -5.24
N TYR A 62 -2.94 16.23 -5.52
CA TYR A 62 -2.95 14.99 -4.75
C TYR A 62 -1.55 14.33 -4.72
N ILE A 63 -0.90 14.21 -5.87
CA ILE A 63 0.48 13.67 -5.97
C ILE A 63 1.49 14.56 -5.24
N ARG A 64 1.31 15.88 -5.25
CA ARG A 64 2.24 16.79 -4.55
C ARG A 64 2.14 16.68 -3.03
N GLU A 65 0.93 16.41 -2.53
CA GLU A 65 0.67 16.26 -1.10
C GLU A 65 1.00 14.85 -0.57
N GLU A 66 1.07 13.84 -1.45
CA GLU A 66 1.37 12.47 -1.05
C GLU A 66 2.73 12.36 -0.32
N GLY A 67 2.72 11.72 0.85
CA GLY A 67 3.89 11.57 1.70
C GLY A 67 4.46 12.88 2.23
N ALA A 68 3.78 14.03 2.09
CA ALA A 68 4.39 15.33 2.36
C ALA A 68 4.72 15.56 3.82
N GLN A 69 3.92 15.00 4.73
CA GLN A 69 4.15 15.07 6.17
C GLN A 69 5.22 14.07 6.64
N TRP A 70 5.47 13.00 5.89
CA TRP A 70 6.50 12.01 6.17
C TRP A 70 7.88 12.46 5.67
N PHE A 71 7.92 13.15 4.53
CA PHE A 71 9.14 13.64 3.90
C PHE A 71 9.14 15.16 3.77
N PRO A 72 9.09 15.92 4.87
CA PRO A 72 8.98 17.38 4.81
C PRO A 72 10.22 18.03 4.21
N GLY A 73 10.03 19.17 3.53
CA GLY A 73 11.13 19.98 3.01
C GLY A 73 11.79 19.48 1.73
N GLN A 74 11.33 18.38 1.14
CA GLN A 74 11.76 17.95 -0.19
C GLN A 74 11.01 18.70 -1.29
N LYS A 75 11.68 19.00 -2.40
CA LYS A 75 11.06 19.58 -3.60
C LYS A 75 10.23 18.50 -4.29
N ARG A 76 8.92 18.72 -4.43
CA ARG A 76 8.02 17.79 -5.10
C ARG A 76 8.25 17.81 -6.61
N GLU A 77 8.44 16.63 -7.19
CA GLU A 77 8.52 16.41 -8.62
C GLU A 77 7.56 15.28 -9.01
N ILE A 78 6.54 15.60 -9.80
CA ILE A 78 5.59 14.60 -10.28
C ILE A 78 6.25 13.81 -11.41
N VAL A 79 6.46 12.51 -11.21
CA VAL A 79 6.88 11.61 -12.29
C VAL A 79 5.64 11.14 -13.03
N ARG A 80 5.42 11.72 -14.22
CA ARG A 80 4.27 11.42 -15.06
C ARG A 80 4.34 10.00 -15.60
N TYR A 81 3.26 9.26 -15.49
CA TYR A 81 3.04 7.99 -16.16
C TYR A 81 1.53 7.82 -16.40
N PRO A 82 1.09 6.84 -17.21
CA PRO A 82 -0.32 6.73 -17.58
C PRO A 82 -1.27 6.61 -16.38
N ALA A 83 -0.87 5.89 -15.31
CA ALA A 83 -1.67 5.71 -14.09
C ALA A 83 -3.14 5.37 -14.43
N GLY A 84 -3.32 4.46 -15.39
CA GLY A 84 -4.60 4.19 -16.00
C GLY A 84 -5.45 3.29 -15.10
N GLN A 85 -6.64 3.74 -14.73
CA GLN A 85 -7.62 2.83 -14.16
C GLN A 85 -7.84 1.66 -15.12
N VAL A 86 -7.60 0.48 -14.56
CA VAL A 86 -7.87 -0.87 -15.02
C VAL A 86 -8.90 -0.89 -16.16
N GLN A 87 -8.52 -1.47 -17.32
CA GLN A 87 -9.28 -2.49 -18.06
C GLN A 87 -9.26 -2.37 -19.58
N GLY A 88 -8.87 -1.23 -20.14
CA GLY A 88 -9.44 -0.85 -21.43
C GLY A 88 -9.31 -1.87 -22.56
N HIS A 89 -8.07 -2.15 -22.98
CA HIS A 89 -7.85 -3.10 -24.06
C HIS A 89 -7.83 -4.58 -23.62
N VAL A 90 -7.64 -4.87 -22.32
CA VAL A 90 -7.65 -6.26 -21.79
C VAL A 90 -9.08 -6.78 -21.73
N LEU A 91 -10.03 -5.97 -21.25
CA LEU A 91 -11.45 -6.30 -21.34
C LEU A 91 -11.93 -6.30 -22.78
N GLU A 92 -11.45 -5.41 -23.65
CA GLU A 92 -11.75 -5.49 -25.10
C GLU A 92 -11.27 -6.81 -25.73
N ARG A 93 -10.12 -7.36 -25.30
CA ARG A 93 -9.61 -8.67 -25.74
C ARG A 93 -10.43 -9.84 -25.22
N LEU A 94 -10.96 -9.74 -24.00
CA LEU A 94 -11.79 -10.79 -23.37
C LEU A 94 -13.28 -10.68 -23.77
N PHE A 95 -13.74 -9.47 -24.05
CA PHE A 95 -15.13 -9.09 -24.36
C PHE A 95 -15.14 -7.96 -25.43
N PRO A 96 -15.03 -8.31 -26.72
CA PRO A 96 -14.97 -7.32 -27.80
C PRO A 96 -16.17 -6.36 -27.82
N GLY A 97 -15.92 -5.06 -27.87
CA GLY A 97 -16.90 -3.97 -27.92
C GLY A 97 -17.13 -3.24 -26.59
N ILE A 98 -16.53 -3.69 -25.48
CA ILE A 98 -16.80 -3.15 -24.14
C ILE A 98 -16.10 -1.81 -23.87
N GLY A 99 -14.92 -1.57 -24.47
CA GLY A 99 -14.23 -0.27 -24.36
C GLY A 99 -15.05 0.86 -24.98
N LYS A 100 -15.55 0.62 -26.20
CA LYS A 100 -16.41 1.54 -26.95
C LYS A 100 -17.76 1.81 -26.24
N ILE A 101 -18.39 0.77 -25.67
CA ILE A 101 -19.63 0.92 -24.89
C ILE A 101 -19.36 1.76 -23.63
N GLY A 102 -18.19 1.59 -23.01
CA GLY A 102 -17.74 2.37 -21.85
C GLY A 102 -17.53 3.85 -22.17
N GLU A 103 -16.86 4.17 -23.27
CA GLU A 103 -16.66 5.55 -23.73
C GLU A 103 -17.98 6.24 -24.13
N ASP A 104 -18.91 5.51 -24.76
CA ASP A 104 -20.22 6.03 -25.17
C ASP A 104 -21.16 6.30 -23.97
N LEU A 105 -21.03 5.53 -22.88
CA LEU A 105 -21.85 5.69 -21.66
C LEU A 105 -21.26 6.66 -20.64
N PHE A 106 -19.93 6.72 -20.52
CA PHE A 106 -19.22 7.55 -19.54
C PHE A 106 -17.86 8.03 -20.10
N PRO A 107 -17.85 9.13 -20.86
CA PRO A 107 -16.63 9.68 -21.46
C PRO A 107 -15.57 9.98 -20.40
N GLY A 108 -14.35 9.42 -20.56
CA GLY A 108 -13.20 9.65 -19.67
C GLY A 108 -12.92 8.55 -18.64
N LEU A 109 -13.66 7.43 -18.64
CA LEU A 109 -13.48 6.30 -17.72
C LEU A 109 -12.14 5.56 -17.81
N GLY A 110 -11.28 5.86 -18.79
CA GLY A 110 -10.01 5.16 -18.96
C GLY A 110 -10.13 3.73 -19.54
N LEU A 111 -11.33 3.32 -19.97
CA LEU A 111 -11.62 2.01 -20.58
C LEU A 111 -11.03 1.81 -21.99
N ASP A 112 -10.18 2.70 -22.48
CA ASP A 112 -9.32 2.49 -23.66
C ASP A 112 -7.84 2.83 -23.36
N GLY A 113 -7.48 2.94 -22.07
CA GLY A 113 -6.13 3.21 -21.59
C GLY A 113 -5.19 1.99 -21.62
N PRO A 114 -3.88 2.22 -21.38
CA PRO A 114 -2.92 1.13 -21.21
C PRO A 114 -3.29 0.26 -20.01
N SER A 115 -2.84 -0.99 -20.03
CA SER A 115 -3.00 -1.91 -18.91
C SER A 115 -2.12 -1.44 -17.75
N VAL A 116 -2.36 -1.96 -16.53
CA VAL A 116 -1.47 -1.66 -15.40
C VAL A 116 -0.05 -2.13 -15.72
N GLY A 117 0.13 -3.29 -16.36
CA GLY A 117 1.44 -3.74 -16.84
C GLY A 117 2.15 -2.74 -17.75
N GLU A 118 1.46 -2.20 -18.76
CA GLU A 118 2.00 -1.20 -19.67
C GLU A 118 2.27 0.14 -18.98
N SER A 119 1.32 0.60 -18.15
CA SER A 119 1.43 1.83 -17.36
C SER A 119 2.64 1.81 -16.45
N VAL A 120 2.82 0.70 -15.71
CA VAL A 120 3.97 0.48 -14.83
C VAL A 120 5.27 0.45 -15.62
N GLY A 121 5.32 -0.20 -16.79
CA GLY A 121 6.50 -0.19 -17.65
C GLY A 121 6.94 1.22 -18.06
N VAL A 122 5.98 2.09 -18.41
CA VAL A 122 6.25 3.50 -18.70
C VAL A 122 6.70 4.24 -17.44
N GLY A 123 6.02 4.02 -16.31
CA GLY A 123 6.35 4.62 -15.02
C GLY A 123 7.78 4.35 -14.59
N ILE A 124 8.23 3.09 -14.67
CA ILE A 124 9.60 2.71 -14.29
C ILE A 124 10.63 3.45 -15.17
N ASN A 125 10.39 3.54 -16.48
CA ASN A 125 11.30 4.26 -17.38
C ASN A 125 11.37 5.76 -17.06
N ASN A 126 10.24 6.38 -16.74
CA ASN A 126 10.19 7.79 -16.42
C ASN A 126 10.80 8.08 -15.04
N LEU A 127 10.60 7.17 -14.07
CA LEU A 127 11.22 7.27 -12.76
C LEU A 127 12.75 7.11 -12.82
N ASP A 128 13.26 6.11 -13.56
CA ASP A 128 14.71 5.93 -13.78
C ASP A 128 15.36 7.19 -14.38
N ALA A 129 14.71 7.79 -15.38
CA ALA A 129 15.18 9.02 -16.01
C ALA A 129 15.16 10.22 -15.04
N ALA A 130 14.10 10.34 -14.23
CA ALA A 130 13.98 11.40 -13.23
C ALA A 130 15.04 11.25 -12.12
N ILE A 131 15.27 10.04 -11.62
CA ILE A 131 16.28 9.74 -10.60
C ILE A 131 17.69 10.03 -11.14
N LYS A 132 18.02 9.58 -12.36
CA LYS A 132 19.36 9.75 -12.95
C LYS A 132 19.69 11.20 -13.30
N THR A 133 18.69 12.03 -13.57
CA THR A 133 18.87 13.46 -13.88
C THR A 133 18.59 14.38 -12.69
N GLY A 134 17.97 13.83 -11.64
CA GLY A 134 17.51 14.54 -10.47
C GLY A 134 18.56 14.70 -9.38
N ARG A 135 18.12 15.29 -8.26
CA ARG A 135 18.92 15.44 -7.04
C ARG A 135 18.70 14.24 -6.12
N PRO A 136 19.57 14.05 -5.11
CA PRO A 136 19.31 13.08 -4.05
C PRO A 136 17.89 13.22 -3.49
N GLY A 137 17.24 12.13 -3.12
CA GLY A 137 15.81 12.20 -2.89
C GLY A 137 15.12 10.91 -2.48
N THR A 138 13.80 10.99 -2.43
CA THR A 138 12.91 9.88 -2.13
C THR A 138 12.01 9.61 -3.33
N ALA A 139 12.01 8.37 -3.81
CA ALA A 139 10.99 7.93 -4.77
C ALA A 139 9.76 7.45 -4.00
N ILE A 140 8.64 8.11 -4.20
CA ILE A 140 7.39 7.92 -3.46
C ILE A 140 6.34 7.34 -4.41
N GLY A 141 5.81 6.16 -4.08
CA GLY A 141 4.78 5.50 -4.87
C GLY A 141 3.53 5.21 -4.04
N LEU A 142 2.39 5.73 -4.48
CA LEU A 142 1.07 5.43 -3.90
C LEU A 142 0.31 4.44 -4.79
N SER A 143 -0.22 3.36 -4.23
CA SER A 143 -1.09 2.40 -4.95
C SER A 143 -0.44 1.90 -6.25
N GLU A 144 -0.94 2.27 -7.44
CA GLU A 144 -0.30 1.92 -8.71
C GLU A 144 1.17 2.41 -8.81
N GLY A 145 1.49 3.57 -8.21
CA GLY A 145 2.86 4.07 -8.09
C GLY A 145 3.76 3.14 -7.28
N GLY A 146 3.18 2.32 -6.39
CA GLY A 146 3.83 1.22 -5.66
C GLY A 146 4.50 0.21 -6.59
N PHE A 147 3.82 -0.23 -7.66
CA PHE A 147 4.42 -1.12 -8.66
C PHE A 147 5.61 -0.47 -9.38
N VAL A 148 5.54 0.84 -9.61
CA VAL A 148 6.60 1.58 -10.30
C VAL A 148 7.84 1.68 -9.42
N VAL A 149 7.68 2.06 -8.15
CA VAL A 149 8.82 2.11 -7.21
C VAL A 149 9.42 0.73 -6.99
N ASP A 150 8.62 -0.33 -6.89
CA ASP A 150 9.10 -1.71 -6.78
C ASP A 150 9.89 -2.15 -8.03
N GLY A 151 9.35 -1.88 -9.21
CA GLY A 151 10.01 -2.22 -10.47
C GLY A 151 11.32 -1.45 -10.67
N GLU A 152 11.37 -0.19 -10.24
CA GLU A 152 12.59 0.62 -10.30
C GLU A 152 13.64 0.14 -9.30
N GLN A 153 13.24 -0.20 -8.08
CA GLN A 153 14.16 -0.81 -7.12
C GLN A 153 14.76 -2.12 -7.65
N ALA A 154 13.93 -2.99 -8.24
CA ALA A 154 14.39 -4.23 -8.86
C ALA A 154 15.35 -3.98 -10.05
N ARG A 155 15.14 -2.91 -10.81
CA ARG A 155 16.03 -2.47 -11.89
C ARG A 155 17.37 -1.99 -11.32
N LEU A 156 17.35 -0.99 -10.45
CA LEU A 156 18.55 -0.37 -9.88
C LEU A 156 19.36 -1.32 -9.01
N ALA A 157 18.73 -2.37 -8.46
CA ALA A 157 19.41 -3.45 -7.76
C ALA A 157 20.53 -4.08 -8.59
N ASN A 158 20.41 -4.10 -9.92
CA ASN A 158 21.35 -4.76 -10.82
C ASN A 158 22.02 -3.78 -11.80
N ASP A 159 21.74 -2.48 -11.72
CA ASP A 159 22.30 -1.46 -12.61
C ASP A 159 23.68 -1.01 -12.09
N PRO A 160 24.79 -1.22 -12.83
CA PRO A 160 26.10 -0.72 -12.44
C PRO A 160 26.20 0.80 -12.43
N ALA A 161 25.26 1.51 -13.08
CA ALA A 161 25.14 2.96 -13.07
C ALA A 161 24.09 3.47 -12.06
N ALA A 162 23.60 2.61 -11.15
CA ALA A 162 22.64 3.00 -10.14
C ALA A 162 23.20 4.10 -9.21
N PRO A 163 22.37 5.06 -8.76
CA PRO A 163 22.80 6.08 -7.80
C PRO A 163 23.38 5.48 -6.51
N PRO A 164 24.32 6.15 -5.84
CA PRO A 164 24.82 5.69 -4.55
C PRO A 164 23.69 5.49 -3.51
N PRO A 165 23.74 4.44 -2.68
CA PRO A 165 22.72 4.15 -1.64
C PRO A 165 22.37 5.32 -0.73
N ASN A 166 23.32 6.20 -0.44
CA ASN A 166 23.12 7.35 0.44
C ASN A 166 22.51 8.58 -0.25
N THR A 167 22.13 8.46 -1.53
CA THR A 167 21.53 9.56 -2.31
C THR A 167 20.07 9.30 -2.67
N LEU A 168 19.56 8.08 -2.48
CA LEU A 168 18.22 7.69 -2.88
C LEU A 168 17.64 6.75 -1.82
N ASN A 169 16.38 6.97 -1.45
CA ASN A 169 15.58 6.00 -0.73
C ASN A 169 14.19 5.88 -1.38
N PHE A 170 13.44 4.87 -0.98
CA PHE A 170 12.12 4.59 -1.53
C PHE A 170 11.06 4.64 -0.44
N ALA A 171 9.85 5.03 -0.82
CA ALA A 171 8.68 4.96 0.04
C ALA A 171 7.49 4.45 -0.77
N SER A 172 6.75 3.50 -0.21
CA SER A 172 5.50 3.02 -0.79
C SER A 172 4.34 3.22 0.18
N PHE A 173 3.20 3.65 -0.35
CA PHE A 173 1.95 3.84 0.36
C PHE A 173 0.89 2.96 -0.30
N GLY A 174 0.34 1.99 0.42
CA GLY A 174 -0.68 1.12 -0.16
C GLY A 174 -0.15 0.24 -1.31
N ASP A 175 1.07 -0.29 -1.19
CA ASP A 175 1.71 -1.12 -2.23
C ASP A 175 0.87 -2.38 -2.57
N PRO A 176 0.45 -2.60 -3.83
CA PRO A 176 -0.39 -3.73 -4.23
C PRO A 176 0.32 -5.09 -4.30
N ILE A 177 1.65 -5.11 -4.36
CA ILE A 177 2.45 -6.35 -4.50
C ILE A 177 3.42 -6.58 -3.34
N GLY A 178 3.49 -5.65 -2.41
CA GLY A 178 4.37 -5.69 -1.25
C GLY A 178 4.22 -6.92 -0.33
N ARG A 179 5.33 -7.24 0.33
CA ARG A 179 5.38 -8.02 1.57
C ARG A 179 6.00 -7.13 2.64
N HIS A 180 5.47 -7.16 3.85
CA HIS A 180 5.88 -6.25 4.92
C HIS A 180 5.90 -6.98 6.26
N ALA A 181 6.43 -6.35 7.31
CA ALA A 181 6.70 -7.00 8.60
C ALA A 181 5.45 -7.46 9.37
N PHE A 182 4.25 -7.14 8.89
CA PHE A 182 2.96 -7.47 9.52
C PHE A 182 2.02 -8.28 8.60
N GLY A 183 2.40 -8.54 7.35
CA GLY A 183 1.47 -9.10 6.38
C GLY A 183 1.96 -9.01 4.94
N GLN A 184 1.00 -9.03 4.02
CA GLN A 184 1.25 -8.98 2.58
C GLN A 184 0.07 -8.34 1.86
N SER A 185 0.35 -7.80 0.69
CA SER A 185 -0.63 -7.21 -0.21
C SER A 185 -1.50 -8.27 -0.88
N PHE A 186 -2.68 -7.88 -1.34
CA PHE A 186 -3.67 -8.75 -2.00
C PHE A 186 -3.08 -9.52 -3.18
N LEU A 187 -2.36 -8.86 -4.09
CA LEU A 187 -1.82 -9.55 -5.26
C LEU A 187 -0.73 -10.54 -4.86
N SER A 188 0.10 -10.21 -3.87
CA SER A 188 1.11 -11.10 -3.30
C SER A 188 0.49 -12.32 -2.59
N ALA A 189 -0.71 -12.19 -2.03
CA ALA A 189 -1.46 -13.28 -1.41
C ALA A 189 -2.15 -14.20 -2.44
N MET A 190 -2.63 -13.63 -3.54
CA MET A 190 -3.51 -14.33 -4.49
C MET A 190 -2.78 -14.89 -5.73
N PHE A 191 -1.67 -14.29 -6.12
CA PHE A 191 -0.98 -14.62 -7.36
C PHE A 191 0.47 -15.05 -7.09
N PRO A 192 0.86 -16.28 -7.48
CA PRO A 192 2.24 -16.71 -7.33
C PRO A 192 3.18 -15.96 -8.29
N VAL A 193 4.46 -15.91 -7.94
CA VAL A 193 5.53 -15.38 -8.79
C VAL A 193 5.47 -15.99 -10.19
N GLY A 194 5.58 -15.13 -11.22
CA GLY A 194 5.55 -15.51 -12.63
C GLY A 194 4.14 -15.71 -13.20
N SER A 195 3.08 -15.68 -12.39
CA SER A 195 1.72 -15.63 -12.90
C SER A 195 1.36 -14.24 -13.41
N VAL A 196 0.52 -14.18 -14.44
CA VAL A 196 -0.05 -12.94 -14.96
C VAL A 196 -1.37 -12.69 -14.24
N VAL A 197 -1.52 -11.51 -13.66
CA VAL A 197 -2.78 -11.03 -13.10
C VAL A 197 -3.70 -10.65 -14.26
N PRO A 198 -4.76 -11.43 -14.56
CA PRO A 198 -5.44 -11.34 -15.86
C PRO A 198 -6.03 -9.97 -16.17
N ALA A 199 -6.63 -9.30 -15.18
CA ALA A 199 -7.25 -7.99 -15.36
C ALA A 199 -6.24 -6.83 -15.42
N LEU A 200 -4.99 -7.06 -15.00
CA LEU A 200 -3.96 -6.02 -14.92
C LEU A 200 -2.92 -6.12 -16.04
N ASP A 201 -2.85 -7.28 -16.73
CA ASP A 201 -1.75 -7.63 -17.63
C ASP A 201 -0.36 -7.45 -16.96
N TYR A 202 -0.31 -7.75 -15.66
CA TYR A 202 0.86 -7.57 -14.82
C TYR A 202 1.41 -8.93 -14.42
N THR A 203 2.70 -9.18 -14.67
CA THR A 203 3.36 -10.42 -14.25
C THR A 203 3.95 -10.25 -12.86
N MET A 204 3.57 -11.10 -11.91
CA MET A 204 4.06 -11.03 -10.54
C MET A 204 5.59 -11.26 -10.49
N PRO A 205 6.38 -10.28 -10.02
CA PRO A 205 7.84 -10.39 -10.00
C PRO A 205 8.30 -11.36 -8.91
N PRO A 206 9.50 -11.97 -9.05
CA PRO A 206 10.15 -12.63 -7.92
C PRO A 206 10.53 -11.60 -6.84
N PRO A 207 10.74 -12.03 -5.58
CA PRO A 207 11.32 -11.16 -4.56
C PRO A 207 12.67 -10.58 -5.02
N TYR A 208 12.90 -9.31 -4.69
CA TYR A 208 14.12 -8.58 -5.00
C TYR A 208 14.70 -7.96 -3.73
N GLU A 209 16.00 -7.67 -3.75
CA GLU A 209 16.64 -6.84 -2.72
C GLU A 209 17.43 -5.72 -3.41
N SER A 210 17.18 -4.48 -3.00
CA SER A 210 17.91 -3.29 -3.46
C SER A 210 18.92 -2.82 -2.40
N GLN A 211 19.85 -1.97 -2.82
CA GLN A 211 20.79 -1.29 -1.94
C GLN A 211 20.21 -0.03 -1.27
N TYR A 212 18.91 0.26 -1.43
CA TYR A 212 18.30 1.50 -0.96
C TYR A 212 17.38 1.24 0.22
N ASP A 213 17.46 2.14 1.21
CA ASP A 213 16.52 2.11 2.33
C ASP A 213 15.09 2.33 1.80
N THR A 214 14.13 1.59 2.37
CA THR A 214 12.73 1.58 1.90
C THR A 214 11.77 1.68 3.08
N ASP A 215 10.88 2.66 3.03
CA ASP A 215 9.79 2.86 3.98
C ASP A 215 8.45 2.38 3.38
N LYS A 216 7.86 1.35 3.98
CA LYS A 216 6.58 0.74 3.54
C LYS A 216 5.46 1.16 4.47
N PHE A 217 4.63 2.09 4.03
CA PHE A 217 3.48 2.59 4.78
C PHE A 217 2.21 1.81 4.42
N VAL A 218 1.59 1.26 5.44
CA VAL A 218 0.44 0.37 5.31
C VAL A 218 -0.64 0.81 6.27
N ALA A 219 -1.83 1.18 5.78
CA ALA A 219 -2.99 1.37 6.63
C ALA A 219 -3.46 0.01 7.15
N ALA A 220 -3.75 -0.09 8.45
CA ALA A 220 -4.32 -1.31 9.00
C ALA A 220 -5.61 -1.68 8.29
N TYR A 221 -5.72 -2.94 7.86
CA TYR A 221 -6.87 -3.50 7.13
C TYR A 221 -7.12 -2.95 5.72
N ASP A 222 -6.13 -2.30 5.11
CA ASP A 222 -6.16 -1.95 3.69
C ASP A 222 -6.31 -3.22 2.84
N SER A 223 -7.40 -3.32 2.05
CA SER A 223 -7.60 -4.48 1.15
C SER A 223 -6.52 -4.70 0.11
N ILE A 224 -5.72 -3.69 -0.21
CA ILE A 224 -4.70 -3.79 -1.25
C ILE A 224 -3.36 -4.12 -0.62
N ALA A 225 -2.93 -3.37 0.40
CA ALA A 225 -1.60 -3.53 0.99
C ALA A 225 -1.54 -4.40 2.25
N ASP A 226 -2.68 -4.67 2.89
CA ASP A 226 -2.76 -5.40 4.17
C ASP A 226 -3.84 -6.48 4.12
N PHE A 227 -3.73 -7.41 3.17
CA PHE A 227 -4.75 -8.41 2.94
C PHE A 227 -4.70 -9.54 4.00
N PRO A 228 -5.86 -10.04 4.48
CA PRO A 228 -5.90 -11.07 5.51
C PRO A 228 -5.27 -12.38 5.04
N ASP A 229 -4.42 -12.96 5.88
CA ASP A 229 -3.78 -14.26 5.65
C ASP A 229 -4.70 -15.46 5.94
N ARG A 230 -5.90 -15.21 6.50
CA ARG A 230 -6.99 -16.17 6.68
C ARG A 230 -8.26 -15.68 5.97
N PRO A 231 -8.33 -15.79 4.64
CA PRO A 231 -9.41 -15.21 3.85
C PRO A 231 -10.78 -15.90 4.07
N ASP A 232 -10.83 -17.03 4.77
CA ASP A 232 -12.06 -17.67 5.23
C ASP A 232 -12.74 -16.91 6.39
N ASN A 233 -12.04 -15.96 7.02
CA ASN A 233 -12.64 -15.05 8.00
C ASN A 233 -13.47 -13.96 7.30
N MET A 234 -14.79 -14.14 7.28
CA MET A 234 -15.72 -13.20 6.65
C MET A 234 -15.79 -11.82 7.31
N PHE A 235 -15.47 -11.70 8.61
CA PHE A 235 -15.38 -10.37 9.25
C PHE A 235 -14.17 -9.60 8.74
N ALA A 236 -13.02 -10.27 8.62
CA ALA A 236 -11.82 -9.66 8.06
C ALA A 236 -12.04 -9.25 6.61
N LEU A 237 -12.63 -10.12 5.79
CA LEU A 237 -12.92 -9.83 4.38
C LEU A 237 -13.92 -8.67 4.22
N ALA A 238 -15.01 -8.64 5.01
CA ALA A 238 -15.94 -7.53 4.98
C ALA A 238 -15.27 -6.21 5.40
N ASN A 239 -14.36 -6.28 6.38
CA ASN A 239 -13.61 -5.12 6.82
C ASN A 239 -12.61 -4.61 5.80
N THR A 240 -11.91 -5.49 5.09
CA THR A 240 -10.98 -5.05 4.04
C THR A 240 -11.71 -4.39 2.88
N LEU A 241 -12.89 -4.89 2.49
CA LEU A 241 -13.70 -4.26 1.43
C LEU A 241 -14.03 -2.80 1.76
N MET A 242 -14.26 -2.48 3.03
CA MET A 242 -14.41 -1.10 3.48
C MET A 242 -13.06 -0.37 3.59
N GLY A 243 -12.00 -1.08 3.98
CA GLY A 243 -10.62 -0.56 4.11
C GLY A 243 -10.06 0.01 2.81
N LEU A 244 -10.48 -0.50 1.65
CA LEU A 244 -10.20 0.10 0.34
C LEU A 244 -10.65 1.56 0.26
N ALA A 245 -11.86 1.84 0.76
CA ALA A 245 -12.51 3.13 0.64
C ALA A 245 -12.03 4.13 1.70
N THR A 246 -11.58 3.63 2.84
CA THR A 246 -11.20 4.44 4.01
C THR A 246 -9.68 4.62 4.11
N GLY A 247 -8.90 3.54 4.09
CA GLY A 247 -7.50 3.58 4.47
C GLY A 247 -6.52 3.70 3.30
N HIS A 248 -6.82 3.04 2.16
CA HIS A 248 -5.84 2.77 1.11
C HIS A 248 -5.11 4.02 0.60
N THR A 249 -5.85 5.04 0.19
CA THR A 249 -5.25 6.28 -0.32
C THR A 249 -4.93 7.25 0.81
N ALA A 250 -5.74 7.25 1.88
CA ALA A 250 -5.59 8.14 3.02
C ALA A 250 -4.25 7.98 3.75
N VAL A 251 -3.66 6.77 3.74
CA VAL A 251 -2.37 6.49 4.38
C VAL A 251 -1.25 7.43 3.92
N ALA A 252 -1.27 7.89 2.67
CA ALA A 252 -0.28 8.82 2.12
C ALA A 252 -0.33 10.24 2.74
N PHE A 253 -1.42 10.57 3.44
CA PHE A 253 -1.67 11.89 4.04
C PHE A 253 -1.56 11.88 5.57
N THR A 254 -1.16 10.73 6.13
CA THR A 254 -0.92 10.55 7.57
C THR A 254 0.43 11.14 7.98
N ASN A 255 0.76 11.05 9.27
CA ASN A 255 2.06 11.50 9.78
C ASN A 255 2.51 10.66 10.99
N ALA A 256 3.77 10.87 11.40
CA ALA A 256 4.42 10.13 12.47
C ALA A 256 3.69 10.17 13.82
N SER A 257 2.92 11.23 14.13
CA SER A 257 2.19 11.30 15.40
C SER A 257 1.02 10.33 15.51
N MET A 258 0.56 9.79 14.37
CA MET A 258 -0.52 8.80 14.29
C MET A 258 0.00 7.37 14.44
N VAL A 259 1.32 7.16 14.50
CA VAL A 259 1.92 5.82 14.52
C VAL A 259 2.59 5.57 15.87
N PRO A 260 2.13 4.58 16.64
CA PRO A 260 2.81 4.21 17.86
C PRO A 260 4.10 3.41 17.54
N PRO A 261 5.16 3.50 18.37
CA PRO A 261 6.44 2.81 18.15
C PRO A 261 6.35 1.31 17.81
N GLN A 262 5.46 0.56 18.46
CA GLN A 262 5.30 -0.87 18.21
C GLN A 262 4.81 -1.22 16.79
N ASN A 263 4.28 -0.23 16.06
CA ASN A 263 3.85 -0.39 14.67
C ASN A 263 4.96 -0.13 13.65
N ILE A 264 6.16 0.22 14.10
CA ILE A 264 7.32 0.44 13.26
C ILE A 264 8.23 -0.78 13.41
N ARG A 265 8.53 -1.45 12.29
CA ARG A 265 9.38 -2.64 12.26
C ARG A 265 10.45 -2.49 11.19
N THR A 266 11.71 -2.48 11.61
CA THR A 266 12.85 -2.37 10.70
C THR A 266 13.53 -3.73 10.55
N THR A 267 13.87 -4.09 9.32
CA THR A 267 14.76 -5.20 8.98
C THR A 267 15.91 -4.70 8.12
N ILE A 268 17.02 -5.45 8.07
CA ILE A 268 18.16 -5.15 7.20
C ILE A 268 18.33 -6.30 6.23
N ASN A 269 18.34 -6.01 4.94
CA ASN A 269 18.45 -7.02 3.89
C ASN A 269 19.92 -7.46 3.67
N SER A 270 20.15 -8.43 2.78
CA SER A 270 21.50 -8.97 2.56
C SER A 270 22.47 -7.96 1.91
N ARG A 271 21.94 -6.85 1.38
CA ARG A 271 22.68 -5.75 0.77
C ARG A 271 22.96 -4.60 1.74
N GLY A 272 22.52 -4.74 3.00
CA GLY A 272 22.73 -3.75 4.06
C GLY A 272 21.73 -2.59 4.07
N ALA A 273 20.70 -2.63 3.22
CA ALA A 273 19.65 -1.62 3.20
C ALA A 273 18.58 -1.92 4.26
N LYS A 274 18.02 -0.88 4.87
CA LYS A 274 16.92 -0.96 5.80
C LYS A 274 15.60 -1.06 5.07
N GLU A 275 14.76 -1.99 5.49
CA GLU A 275 13.35 -2.01 5.13
C GLU A 275 12.53 -1.74 6.40
N THR A 276 11.90 -0.58 6.45
CA THR A 276 11.06 -0.12 7.56
C THR A 276 9.60 -0.31 7.18
N THR A 277 8.86 -1.15 7.90
CA THR A 277 7.41 -1.23 7.78
C THR A 277 6.76 -0.32 8.81
N ILE A 278 5.82 0.53 8.36
CA ILE A 278 5.05 1.45 9.19
C ILE A 278 3.57 1.10 9.05
N MET A 279 3.00 0.46 10.06
CA MET A 279 1.56 0.20 10.10
C MET A 279 0.84 1.40 10.73
N VAL A 280 -0.01 2.09 9.97
CA VAL A 280 -0.77 3.24 10.47
C VAL A 280 -2.14 2.76 10.99
N PRO A 281 -2.46 2.93 12.28
CA PRO A 281 -3.76 2.56 12.84
C PRO A 281 -4.89 3.44 12.28
N GLU A 282 -6.05 2.85 12.04
CA GLU A 282 -7.27 3.61 11.77
C GLU A 282 -7.90 4.12 13.08
N LYS A 283 -8.67 5.20 13.03
CA LYS A 283 -9.43 5.69 14.20
C LYS A 283 -10.47 4.66 14.67
N HIS A 284 -11.21 4.09 13.73
CA HIS A 284 -12.14 2.98 13.95
C HIS A 284 -11.89 1.89 12.92
N LEU A 285 -12.47 0.70 13.11
CA LEU A 285 -12.48 -0.29 12.04
C LEU A 285 -13.11 0.30 10.76
N PRO A 286 -12.61 -0.04 9.56
CA PRO A 286 -13.27 0.30 8.30
C PRO A 286 -14.77 -0.04 8.25
N LEU A 287 -15.21 -1.14 8.87
CA LEU A 287 -16.65 -1.47 8.99
C LEU A 287 -17.46 -0.48 9.83
N VAL A 288 -16.80 0.23 10.74
CA VAL A 288 -17.42 1.15 11.70
C VAL A 288 -17.36 2.59 11.20
N MET A 289 -16.36 2.95 10.39
CA MET A 289 -16.18 4.30 9.84
C MET A 289 -17.44 4.90 9.15
N PRO A 290 -18.22 4.17 8.32
CA PRO A 290 -19.44 4.73 7.75
C PRO A 290 -20.46 5.18 8.79
N LEU A 291 -20.52 4.52 9.95
CA LEU A 291 -21.42 4.88 11.05
C LEU A 291 -20.99 6.19 11.71
N ALA A 292 -19.68 6.45 11.78
CA ALA A 292 -19.15 7.72 12.25
C ALA A 292 -19.65 8.88 11.37
N TYR A 293 -19.63 8.71 10.05
CA TYR A 293 -20.02 9.76 9.11
C TYR A 293 -21.52 10.05 9.05
N ILE A 294 -22.37 9.13 9.52
CA ILE A 294 -23.81 9.39 9.69
C ILE A 294 -24.17 9.89 11.10
N GLY A 295 -23.17 10.22 11.93
CA GLY A 295 -23.35 10.89 13.21
C GLY A 295 -23.61 9.97 14.40
N ILE A 296 -23.27 8.68 14.31
CA ILE A 296 -23.33 7.79 15.48
C ILE A 296 -22.28 8.26 16.53
N PRO A 297 -22.63 8.36 17.83
CA PRO A 297 -21.70 8.88 18.83
C PRO A 297 -20.45 8.01 19.03
N GLU A 298 -19.31 8.65 19.25
CA GLU A 298 -17.99 8.04 19.48
C GLU A 298 -18.03 6.89 20.51
N ASP A 299 -18.67 7.10 21.67
CA ASP A 299 -18.81 6.06 22.71
C ASP A 299 -19.53 4.79 22.23
N THR A 300 -20.41 4.93 21.23
CA THR A 300 -21.12 3.80 20.61
C THR A 300 -20.21 3.10 19.61
N LEU A 301 -19.46 3.87 18.80
CA LEU A 301 -18.47 3.34 17.86
C LEU A 301 -17.38 2.55 18.59
N ASN A 302 -16.83 3.11 19.67
CA ASN A 302 -15.82 2.46 20.51
C ASN A 302 -16.29 1.11 21.08
N LYS A 303 -17.56 1.01 21.47
CA LYS A 303 -18.16 -0.26 21.93
C LYS A 303 -18.32 -1.26 20.79
N LEU A 304 -18.69 -0.78 19.60
CA LEU A 304 -18.83 -1.62 18.41
C LEU A 304 -17.46 -2.16 17.98
N ASP A 305 -16.43 -1.32 17.94
CA ASP A 305 -15.04 -1.72 17.71
C ASP A 305 -14.58 -2.77 18.72
N ALA A 306 -14.81 -2.55 20.01
CA ALA A 306 -14.43 -3.54 21.04
C ALA A 306 -15.06 -4.92 20.81
N ILE A 307 -16.24 -4.98 20.17
CA ILE A 307 -16.90 -6.23 19.77
C ILE A 307 -16.30 -6.78 18.47
N LEU A 308 -16.06 -5.95 17.47
CA LEU A 308 -15.68 -6.38 16.12
C LEU A 308 -14.18 -6.64 15.96
N ILE A 309 -13.31 -5.90 16.64
CA ILE A 309 -11.85 -6.00 16.51
C ILE A 309 -11.38 -7.45 16.71
N PRO A 310 -11.75 -8.19 17.77
CA PRO A 310 -11.28 -9.58 17.92
C PRO A 310 -11.71 -10.50 16.76
N ARG A 311 -12.87 -10.23 16.13
CA ARG A 311 -13.41 -11.03 15.02
C ARG A 311 -12.67 -10.73 13.72
N VAL A 312 -12.41 -9.45 13.45
CA VAL A 312 -11.61 -9.00 12.31
C VAL A 312 -10.17 -9.49 12.47
N ASN A 313 -9.57 -9.28 13.65
CA ASN A 313 -8.18 -9.61 13.95
C ASN A 313 -7.87 -11.09 13.83
N ALA A 314 -8.85 -11.96 14.08
CA ALA A 314 -8.70 -13.40 13.87
C ALA A 314 -8.37 -13.77 12.41
N GLY A 315 -8.63 -12.87 11.45
CA GLY A 315 -8.27 -13.03 10.03
C GLY A 315 -6.80 -12.77 9.71
N TYR A 316 -6.00 -12.34 10.69
CA TYR A 316 -4.61 -11.95 10.50
C TYR A 316 -3.71 -12.62 11.56
N SER A 317 -2.79 -13.46 11.10
CA SER A 317 -1.85 -14.20 11.95
C SER A 317 -0.94 -13.31 12.81
N ARG A 318 -0.68 -12.06 12.39
CA ARG A 318 0.04 -11.07 13.22
C ARG A 318 -0.60 -10.80 14.58
N ASN A 319 -1.87 -11.14 14.76
CA ASN A 319 -2.63 -10.94 16.00
C ASN A 319 -2.63 -12.17 16.92
N ASP A 320 -2.03 -13.28 16.50
CA ASP A 320 -2.00 -14.52 17.29
C ASP A 320 -1.15 -14.38 18.57
N ASP A 321 -0.13 -13.53 18.53
CA ASP A 321 0.67 -13.16 19.68
C ASP A 321 0.38 -11.70 20.06
N PRO A 322 -0.47 -11.48 21.09
CA PRO A 322 -0.80 -10.13 21.56
C PRO A 322 0.41 -9.32 22.04
N ALA A 323 1.52 -9.97 22.39
CA ALA A 323 2.73 -9.26 22.83
C ALA A 323 3.48 -8.59 21.68
N THR A 324 3.25 -9.03 20.44
CA THR A 324 3.91 -8.51 19.25
C THR A 324 2.93 -7.91 18.24
N ALA A 325 1.63 -8.06 18.44
CA ALA A 325 0.60 -7.48 17.59
C ALA A 325 0.69 -5.94 17.52
N PRO A 326 0.62 -5.34 16.31
CA PRO A 326 0.56 -3.89 16.19
C PRO A 326 -0.80 -3.36 16.63
N VAL A 327 -0.85 -2.09 17.01
CA VAL A 327 -2.10 -1.36 17.23
C VAL A 327 -2.72 -1.07 15.87
N GLN A 328 -3.91 -1.61 15.61
CA GLN A 328 -4.58 -1.47 14.31
C GLN A 328 -5.76 -0.50 14.34
N VAL A 329 -6.33 -0.28 15.52
CA VAL A 329 -7.37 0.71 15.79
C VAL A 329 -6.97 1.51 17.02
N ASP A 330 -6.93 2.84 16.88
CA ASP A 330 -6.67 3.77 17.97
C ASP A 330 -7.67 4.95 17.87
N PRO A 331 -8.74 4.98 18.68
CA PRO A 331 -9.75 6.04 18.62
C PRO A 331 -9.23 7.45 18.93
N VAL A 332 -8.01 7.57 19.49
CA VAL A 332 -7.41 8.84 19.91
C VAL A 332 -6.40 9.33 18.87
N HIS A 333 -5.49 8.46 18.43
CA HIS A 333 -4.38 8.85 17.53
C HIS A 333 -4.46 8.24 16.14
N GLY A 334 -5.31 7.24 15.94
CA GLY A 334 -5.55 6.64 14.63
C GLY A 334 -6.14 7.66 13.67
N PHE A 335 -5.83 7.50 12.39
CA PHE A 335 -6.26 8.49 11.41
C PHE A 335 -7.75 8.34 11.09
N ASP A 336 -8.44 9.48 10.91
CA ASP A 336 -9.73 9.54 10.23
C ASP A 336 -9.45 9.82 8.74
N PRO A 337 -9.79 8.88 7.83
CA PRO A 337 -9.65 9.02 6.39
C PRO A 337 -10.03 10.40 5.86
N ALA A 338 -11.22 10.87 6.23
CA ALA A 338 -11.77 12.11 5.74
C ALA A 338 -10.99 13.32 6.27
N ALA A 339 -10.50 13.25 7.51
CA ALA A 339 -9.74 14.34 8.12
C ALA A 339 -8.34 14.46 7.50
N VAL A 340 -7.66 13.34 7.23
CA VAL A 340 -6.30 13.36 6.67
C VAL A 340 -6.30 13.71 5.19
N THR A 341 -7.34 13.34 4.43
CA THR A 341 -7.47 13.75 3.03
C THR A 341 -8.14 15.11 2.85
N ALA A 342 -8.71 15.71 3.91
CA ALA A 342 -9.42 16.98 3.79
C ALA A 342 -8.58 18.12 3.19
N PRO A 343 -7.30 18.33 3.57
CA PRO A 343 -6.47 19.37 2.95
C PRO A 343 -6.32 19.16 1.44
N ALA A 344 -5.94 17.94 1.04
CA ALA A 344 -5.84 17.55 -0.36
C ALA A 344 -7.17 17.77 -1.09
N ASN A 345 -8.28 17.31 -0.51
CA ASN A 345 -9.62 17.46 -1.07
C ASN A 345 -10.09 18.92 -1.12
N GLN A 346 -9.67 19.77 -0.17
CA GLN A 346 -9.97 21.20 -0.20
C GLN A 346 -9.18 21.91 -1.30
N ALA A 347 -7.87 21.64 -1.40
CA ALA A 347 -7.01 22.15 -2.48
C ALA A 347 -7.52 21.69 -3.86
N THR A 348 -8.10 20.49 -3.91
CA THR A 348 -8.57 19.80 -5.11
C THR A 348 -9.99 20.20 -5.51
N PHE A 349 -10.94 20.33 -4.59
CA PHE A 349 -12.38 20.49 -4.87
C PHE A 349 -13.01 21.75 -4.27
N GLY A 350 -12.27 22.60 -3.58
CA GLY A 350 -12.80 23.84 -2.98
C GLY A 350 -13.72 23.63 -1.76
N GLY A 351 -13.70 22.45 -1.13
CA GLY A 351 -14.24 22.21 0.22
C GLY A 351 -15.75 21.92 0.34
N GLY A 352 -16.42 21.44 -0.72
CA GLY A 352 -17.89 21.32 -0.73
C GLY A 352 -18.52 19.91 -0.64
N ALA A 353 -17.76 18.83 -0.76
CA ALA A 353 -18.32 17.47 -0.78
C ALA A 353 -18.29 16.82 0.62
N ASP A 354 -19.37 16.16 1.04
CA ASP A 354 -19.41 15.48 2.32
C ASP A 354 -18.48 14.23 2.34
N PRO A 355 -17.82 13.94 3.47
CA PRO A 355 -16.88 12.82 3.60
C PRO A 355 -17.40 11.47 3.13
N LEU A 356 -18.67 11.16 3.40
CA LEU A 356 -19.28 9.89 3.05
C LEU A 356 -19.45 9.78 1.53
N SER A 357 -19.89 10.84 0.85
CA SER A 357 -19.96 10.89 -0.61
C SER A 357 -18.60 10.81 -1.27
N GLN A 358 -17.54 11.35 -0.65
CA GLN A 358 -16.17 11.23 -1.18
C GLN A 358 -15.63 9.79 -1.04
N ILE A 359 -15.85 9.16 0.12
CA ILE A 359 -15.48 7.76 0.36
C ILE A 359 -16.30 6.83 -0.53
N LEU A 360 -17.60 7.08 -0.69
CA LEU A 360 -18.45 6.33 -1.61
C LEU A 360 -18.09 6.58 -3.06
N ALA A 361 -17.71 7.79 -3.46
CA ALA A 361 -17.24 8.06 -4.83
C ALA A 361 -15.90 7.36 -5.10
N GLY A 362 -14.97 7.35 -4.13
CA GLY A 362 -13.73 6.57 -4.18
C GLY A 362 -14.02 5.07 -4.28
N ALA A 363 -14.82 4.53 -3.35
CA ALA A 363 -15.24 3.13 -3.32
C ALA A 363 -15.95 2.73 -4.61
N MET A 364 -16.91 3.54 -5.09
CA MET A 364 -17.67 3.28 -6.31
C MET A 364 -16.83 3.47 -7.56
N SER A 365 -15.81 4.33 -7.57
CA SER A 365 -14.86 4.39 -8.69
C SER A 365 -14.02 3.11 -8.80
N VAL A 366 -13.77 2.43 -7.67
CA VAL A 366 -13.08 1.13 -7.64
C VAL A 366 -14.05 -0.05 -7.81
N LEU A 367 -15.29 0.06 -7.30
CA LEU A 367 -16.32 -1.00 -7.26
C LEU A 367 -17.32 -0.96 -8.42
N SER A 368 -17.34 0.09 -9.25
CA SER A 368 -18.34 0.28 -10.33
C SER A 368 -18.39 -0.86 -11.35
N HIS A 369 -17.51 -1.87 -11.28
CA HIS A 369 -17.65 -3.11 -12.04
C HIS A 369 -17.69 -4.41 -11.21
N GLY A 370 -18.34 -4.40 -10.04
CA GLY A 370 -18.76 -5.62 -9.34
C GLY A 370 -20.21 -6.08 -9.60
N ALA A 371 -21.11 -5.20 -10.05
CA ALA A 371 -22.56 -5.45 -9.96
C ALA A 371 -23.38 -5.17 -11.23
N ALA A 372 -22.75 -5.09 -12.41
CA ALA A 372 -23.48 -5.01 -13.69
C ALA A 372 -23.65 -6.39 -14.35
N GLN A 373 -23.91 -7.44 -13.57
CA GLN A 373 -24.45 -8.72 -14.07
C GLN A 373 -25.39 -9.33 -13.03
N ALA A 374 -26.57 -8.71 -12.84
CA ALA A 374 -27.69 -9.37 -12.18
C ALA A 374 -29.03 -8.95 -12.82
N GLY A 375 -29.17 -9.32 -14.09
CA GLY A 375 -30.42 -9.75 -14.73
C GLY A 375 -31.38 -8.69 -15.29
N PRO A 376 -32.43 -9.13 -16.02
CA PRO A 376 -32.58 -10.39 -16.75
C PRO A 376 -32.08 -10.32 -18.22
#